data_AF-A0A349CU94-F1
#
_entry.id   AF-A0A349CU94-F1
#
_cell.length_a   1.000
_cell.length_b   1.000
_cell.length_c   1.000
_cell.angle_alpha   90.00
_cell.angle_beta   90.00
_cell.angle_gamma   90.00
#
_symmetry.space_group_name_H-M   'P 1'
#
loop_
_entity.id
_entity.type
_entity.pdbx_description
1 polymer ?
#
loop_
_entity_poly.entity_id
_entity_poly.type
_entity_poly.pdbx_seq_one_letter_code
_entity_poly.pdbx_strand_id
1 'polypeptide(L)' 'MKLDQFPRHPLTFGPSPLQHLKRLTQHLGGAQIWAKREDVSSGLAFGG' A
#
# COMPACT_ATOMS: atom_id res chain seq x y z
N MET A 1 -0.92 19.88 9.71
CA MET A 1 -2.19 19.51 9.03
C MET A 1 -3.08 18.79 10.06
N LYS A 2 -4.40 19.03 10.08
CA LYS A 2 -5.34 18.51 11.11
C LYS A 2 -6.34 17.51 10.52
N LEU A 3 -5.83 16.40 9.99
CA LEU A 3 -6.65 15.40 9.26
C LEU A 3 -7.59 14.62 10.19
N ASP A 4 -7.21 14.49 11.45
CA ASP A 4 -7.93 13.85 12.55
C ASP A 4 -9.27 14.54 12.90
N GLN A 5 -9.46 15.79 12.48
CA GLN A 5 -10.73 16.52 12.68
C GLN A 5 -11.86 16.03 11.76
N PHE A 6 -11.55 15.27 10.71
CA PHE A 6 -12.53 14.75 9.77
C PHE A 6 -12.80 13.26 10.05
N PRO A 7 -14.06 12.84 10.24
CA PRO A 7 -14.37 11.44 10.50
C PRO A 7 -14.03 10.57 9.26
N ARG A 8 -13.40 9.43 9.50
CA ARG A 8 -13.06 8.43 8.46
C ARG A 8 -13.82 7.13 8.73
N HIS A 9 -14.56 6.66 7.75
CA HIS A 9 -15.25 5.38 7.85
C HIS A 9 -14.30 4.21 7.51
N PRO A 10 -14.21 3.15 8.34
CA PRO A 10 -13.24 2.07 8.15
C PRO A 10 -13.73 1.07 7.08
N LEU A 11 -13.32 1.30 5.83
CA LEU A 11 -13.58 0.39 4.69
C LEU A 11 -12.36 -0.48 4.32
N THR A 12 -11.23 -0.27 4.98
CA THR A 12 -9.97 -1.00 4.75
C THR A 12 -9.53 -1.72 6.03
N PHE A 13 -8.64 -2.70 5.88
CA PHE A 13 -8.09 -3.45 7.01
C PHE A 13 -7.19 -2.61 7.93
N GLY A 14 -6.71 -1.45 7.45
CA GLY A 14 -5.73 -0.61 8.13
C GLY A 14 -4.66 -0.09 7.16
N PRO A 15 -3.47 0.27 7.64
CA PRO A 15 -2.34 0.61 6.78
C PRO A 15 -1.96 -0.57 5.88
N SER A 16 -1.92 -0.35 4.57
CA SER A 16 -1.55 -1.39 3.61
C SER A 16 -0.09 -1.86 3.78
N PRO A 17 0.24 -3.12 3.45
CA PRO A 17 1.61 -3.61 3.50
C PRO A 17 2.56 -2.84 2.57
N LEU A 18 3.82 -2.72 2.98
CA LEU A 18 4.91 -2.25 2.13
C LEU A 18 5.87 -3.41 1.86
N GLN A 19 6.18 -3.67 0.58
CA GLN A 19 6.98 -4.81 0.18
C GLN A 19 8.13 -4.38 -0.74
N HIS A 20 9.34 -4.83 -0.42
CA HIS A 20 10.50 -4.63 -1.29
C HIS A 20 10.50 -5.67 -2.42
N LEU A 21 10.49 -5.19 -3.67
CA LEU A 21 10.62 -6.03 -4.86
C LEU A 21 12.10 -6.32 -5.15
N LYS A 22 12.76 -7.07 -4.24
CA LYS A 22 14.20 -7.35 -4.29
C LYS A 22 14.66 -7.92 -5.63
N ARG A 23 13.91 -8.89 -6.18
CA ARG A 23 14.24 -9.52 -7.46
C ARG A 23 14.18 -8.55 -8.63
N LEU A 24 13.16 -7.68 -8.67
CA LEU A 24 13.01 -6.67 -9.72
C LEU A 24 14.09 -5.60 -9.61
N THR A 25 14.39 -5.17 -8.39
CA THR A 25 15.50 -4.25 -8.10
C THR A 25 16.83 -4.81 -8.62
N GLN A 26 17.14 -6.07 -8.29
CA GLN A 26 18.36 -6.73 -8.78
C GLN A 26 18.38 -6.86 -10.31
N HIS A 27 17.23 -7.18 -10.92
CA HIS A 27 17.13 -7.33 -12.37
C HIS A 27 17.39 -6.02 -13.12
N LEU A 28 16.89 -4.88 -12.60
CA LEU A 28 17.02 -3.58 -13.25
C LEU A 28 18.31 -2.82 -12.87
N GLY A 29 19.00 -3.24 -11.81
CA GLY A 29 20.33 -2.73 -11.43
C GLY A 29 20.38 -1.26 -11.00
N GLY A 30 19.22 -0.61 -10.81
CA GLY A 30 19.11 0.81 -10.48
C GLY A 30 18.57 1.05 -9.07
N ALA A 31 17.57 1.93 -8.97
CA ALA A 31 16.92 2.28 -7.71
C ALA A 31 16.26 1.07 -7.03
N GLN A 32 16.11 1.14 -5.70
CA GLN A 32 15.33 0.15 -4.95
C GLN A 32 13.83 0.30 -5.24
N ILE A 33 13.18 -0.81 -5.56
CA ILE A 33 11.76 -0.81 -5.97
C ILE A 33 10.89 -1.39 -4.87
N TRP A 34 9.89 -0.62 -4.46
CA TRP A 34 8.95 -1.01 -3.41
C TRP A 34 7.52 -0.91 -3.93
N ALA A 35 6.63 -1.75 -3.39
CA ALA A 35 5.20 -1.70 -3.66
C ALA A 35 4.43 -1.50 -2.35
N LYS A 36 3.60 -0.45 -2.32
CA LYS A 36 2.58 -0.20 -1.28
C LYS A 36 1.29 -0.87 -1.76
N ARG A 37 0.82 -1.87 -1.02
CA ARG A 37 -0.16 -2.84 -1.51
C ARG A 37 -1.61 -2.39 -1.26
N GLU A 38 -2.03 -1.31 -1.91
CA GLU A 38 -3.43 -0.84 -1.86
C GLU A 38 -4.39 -1.84 -2.53
N ASP A 39 -3.88 -2.61 -3.49
CA ASP A 39 -4.60 -3.67 -4.21
C ASP A 39 -5.11 -4.82 -3.32
N VAL A 40 -4.73 -4.84 -2.05
CA VAL A 40 -5.20 -5.78 -1.02
C VAL A 40 -5.67 -5.06 0.26
N SER A 41 -6.09 -3.80 0.13
CA SER A 41 -6.48 -2.94 1.25
C SER A 41 -7.82 -3.30 1.89
N SER A 42 -8.70 -4.01 1.17
CA SER A 42 -10.08 -4.30 1.60
C SER A 42 -10.61 -5.64 1.05
N GLY A 43 -11.64 -6.17 1.72
CA GLY A 43 -12.43 -7.32 1.25
C GLY A 43 -13.60 -6.95 0.33
N LEU A 44 -13.85 -5.67 0.10
CA LEU A 44 -14.96 -5.18 -0.72
C LEU A 44 -14.60 -5.26 -2.21
N ALA A 45 -15.00 -6.34 -2.88
CA ALA A 45 -14.74 -6.55 -4.31
C ALA A 45 -13.27 -6.32 -4.70
N PHE A 46 -12.35 -6.93 -3.93
CA PHE A 46 -10.88 -6.78 -3.99
C PHE A 46 -10.30 -5.45 -3.49
N GLY A 47 -11.13 -4.46 -3.17
CA GLY A 47 -10.64 -3.14 -2.75
C GLY A 47 -10.07 -2.36 -3.94
N GLY A 48 -8.83 -1.88 -3.81
CA GLY A 48 -8.13 -1.15 -4.87
C GLY A 48 -6.84 -0.51 -4.38
#